data_AF-A0A3N5TNC0-F1
#
_entry.id   AF-A0A3N5TNC0-F1
#
_cell.length_a   1.000
_cell.length_b   1.000
_cell.length_c   1.000
_cell.angle_alpha   90.00
_cell.angle_beta   90.00
_cell.angle_gamma   90.00
#
_symmetry.space_group_name_H-M   'P 1'
#
loop_
_entity.id
_entity.type
_entity.pdbx_description
1 polymer ?
#
loop_
_entity_poly.entity_id
_entity_poly.type
_entity_poly.pdbx_seq_one_letter_code
_entity_poly.pdbx_strand_id
1 'polypeptide(L)' 'MSVELITVLYFSVLFIALFLGLPVALGLGGTAVIFAAIFEPRSLLAIPSAFYSTPWNHVLVTVPLFLFMGSLIR' A
#
# COMPACT_ATOMS: atom_id res chain seq x y z
N MET A 1 -5.21 -5.96 21.63
CA MET A 1 -4.73 -7.11 20.82
C MET A 1 -3.24 -7.26 21.04
N SER A 2 -2.70 -8.47 20.95
CA SER A 2 -1.24 -8.67 21.00
C SER A 2 -0.59 -8.16 19.71
N VAL A 3 0.67 -7.75 19.78
CA VAL A 3 1.39 -7.17 18.63
C VAL A 3 1.53 -8.20 17.51
N GLU A 4 1.78 -9.46 17.87
CA GLU A 4 1.93 -10.58 16.95
C GLU A 4 0.66 -10.78 16.11
N LEU A 5 -0.51 -10.70 16.75
CA LEU A 5 -1.79 -10.86 16.05
C LEU A 5 -2.04 -9.70 15.07
N ILE A 6 -1.69 -8.47 15.47
CA ILE A 6 -1.79 -7.30 14.59
C ILE A 6 -0.84 -7.46 13.39
N THR A 7 0.38 -7.93 13.62
CA THR A 7 1.35 -8.19 12.54
C THR A 7 0.85 -9.24 11.56
N VAL A 8 0.33 -10.37 12.05
CA VAL A 8 -0.21 -11.43 11.17
C VAL A 8 -1.39 -10.90 10.34
N LEU A 9 -2.30 -10.14 10.96
CA LEU A 9 -3.42 -9.54 10.24
C LEU A 9 -2.96 -8.52 9.20
N TYR A 10 -1.99 -7.67 9.55
CA TYR A 10 -1.43 -6.66 8.65
C TYR A 10 -0.89 -7.30 7.36
N PHE A 11 -0.02 -8.31 7.51
CA PHE A 11 0.56 -8.99 6.36
C PHE A 11 -0.46 -9.81 5.57
N SER A 12 -1.43 -10.43 6.25
CA SER A 12 -2.49 -11.20 5.58
C SER A 12 -3.34 -10.29 4.67
N VAL A 13 -3.78 -9.14 5.19
CA VAL A 13 -4.53 -8.16 4.40
C VAL A 13 -3.68 -7.60 3.25
N LEU A 14 -2.41 -7.30 3.51
CA LEU A 14 -1.49 -6.82 2.48
C LEU A 14 -1.36 -7.83 1.32
N PHE A 15 -1.14 -9.11 1.63
CA PHE A 15 -0.99 -10.14 0.59
C PHE A 15 -2.28 -10.35 -0.21
N ILE A 16 -3.43 -10.37 0.46
CA ILE A 16 -4.73 -10.43 -0.22
C ILE A 16 -4.87 -9.24 -1.19
N ALA A 17 -4.59 -8.02 -0.74
CA ALA A 17 -4.68 -6.81 -1.57
C ALA A 17 -3.75 -6.87 -2.80
N LEU A 18 -2.54 -7.42 -2.65
CA LEU A 18 -1.60 -7.60 -3.76
C LEU A 18 -2.06 -8.68 -4.75
N PHE A 19 -2.66 -9.78 -4.27
CA PHE A 19 -3.16 -10.85 -5.15
C PHE A 19 -4.42 -10.48 -5.93
N LEU A 20 -5.13 -9.41 -5.53
CA LEU A 20 -6.26 -8.86 -6.30
C LEU A 20 -5.82 -8.15 -7.60
N GLY A 21 -4.51 -8.05 -7.87
CA GLY A 21 -3.99 -7.38 -9.08
C GLY A 21 -4.16 -5.86 -9.07
N LEU A 22 -4.45 -5.28 -7.89
CA LEU A 22 -4.53 -3.83 -7.70
C LEU A 22 -3.13 -3.20 -7.82
N PRO A 23 -3.03 -1.91 -8.17
CA PRO A 23 -1.75 -1.20 -8.15
C PRO A 23 -1.01 -1.39 -6.83
N VAL A 24 0.27 -1.77 -6.90
CA VAL A 24 1.09 -2.09 -5.71
C VAL A 24 1.13 -0.94 -4.69
N ALA A 25 1.12 0.30 -5.16
CA ALA A 25 1.05 1.49 -4.30
C ALA A 25 -0.23 1.53 -3.43
N LEU A 26 -1.36 1.06 -3.98
CA LEU A 26 -2.63 0.98 -3.28
C LEU A 26 -2.63 -0.19 -2.27
N GLY A 27 -2.01 -1.31 -2.63
CA GLY A 27 -1.79 -2.43 -1.70
C GLY A 27 -0.93 -2.05 -0.50
N LEU A 28 0.26 -1.48 -0.72
CA LEU A 28 1.17 -1.09 0.37
C LEU A 28 0.64 0.10 1.17
N GLY A 29 0.30 1.20 0.48
CA GLY A 29 -0.14 2.44 1.13
C GLY A 29 -1.52 2.31 1.76
N GLY A 30 -2.49 1.69 1.07
CA GLY A 30 -3.84 1.50 1.59
C GLY A 30 -3.88 0.63 2.84
N THR A 31 -3.15 -0.48 2.85
CA THR A 31 -3.07 -1.35 4.04
C THR A 31 -2.41 -0.63 5.22
N ALA A 32 -1.35 0.14 4.97
CA ALA A 32 -0.70 0.97 5.99
C ALA A 32 -1.65 2.01 6.59
N VAL A 33 -2.41 2.72 5.75
CA VAL A 33 -3.36 3.75 6.20
C VAL A 33 -4.51 3.15 7.02
N ILE A 34 -5.09 2.03 6.57
CA ILE A 34 -6.19 1.36 7.28
C ILE A 34 -5.74 0.92 8.67
N PHE A 35 -4.58 0.27 8.78
CA PHE A 35 -4.07 -0.19 10.07
C PHE A 35 -3.62 0.96 10.96
N ALA A 36 -3.00 2.00 10.41
CA ALA A 36 -2.68 3.21 11.17
C ALA A 36 -3.95 3.87 11.73
N ALA A 37 -5.02 4.00 10.93
CA ALA A 37 -6.27 4.60 11.38
C ALA A 37 -6.95 3.83 12.53
N ILE A 38 -6.79 2.51 12.58
CA ILE A 38 -7.39 1.66 13.61
C ILE A 38 -6.51 1.57 14.86
N PHE A 39 -5.20 1.40 14.70
CA PHE A 39 -4.30 1.01 15.79
C PHE A 39 -3.33 2.12 16.25
N GLU A 40 -2.94 3.04 15.38
CA GLU A 40 -2.05 4.17 15.74
C GLU A 40 -2.34 5.41 14.87
N PRO A 41 -3.42 6.18 15.16
CA PRO A 41 -3.86 7.27 14.30
C PRO A 41 -2.84 8.41 14.16
N ARG A 42 -1.91 8.55 15.11
CA ARG A 42 -0.82 9.54 15.01
C ARG A 42 0.12 9.24 13.85
N SER A 43 0.28 7.98 13.47
CA SER A 43 1.08 7.59 12.29
C SER A 43 0.51 8.12 10.97
N LEU A 44 -0.78 8.51 10.93
CA LEU A 44 -1.38 9.13 9.75
C LEU A 44 -0.74 10.49 9.42
N LEU A 45 -0.11 11.16 10.39
CA LEU A 45 0.64 12.40 10.15
C LEU A 45 1.89 12.19 9.27
N ALA A 46 2.34 10.94 9.09
CA ALA A 46 3.41 10.60 8.16
C ALA A 46 2.92 10.44 6.71
N ILE A 47 1.60 10.42 6.47
CA ILE A 47 1.04 10.28 5.13
C ILE A 47 1.51 11.42 4.22
N PRO A 48 1.41 12.71 4.59
CA PRO A 48 1.83 13.80 3.71
C PRO A 48 3.30 13.70 3.29
N SER A 49 4.21 13.30 4.18
CA SER A 49 5.64 13.16 3.83
C SER A 49 5.92 11.93 2.97
N ALA A 50 5.23 10.81 3.24
CA ALA A 50 5.28 9.62 2.39
C ALA A 50 4.68 9.90 0.99
N PHE A 51 3.56 10.62 0.92
CA PHE A 51 2.91 11.01 -0.32
C PHE A 51 3.63 12.13 -1.05
N TYR A 52 4.44 12.95 -0.38
CA TYR A 52 5.25 13.96 -1.06
C TYR A 52 6.47 13.33 -1.71
N SER A 53 7.03 12.25 -1.16
CA SER A 53 8.23 11.58 -1.68
C SER A 53 7.92 10.48 -2.72
N THR A 54 6.76 9.82 -2.60
CA THR A 54 6.40 8.64 -3.40
C THR A 54 6.04 8.93 -4.88
N PRO A 55 5.27 9.97 -5.23
CA PRO A 55 4.91 10.29 -6.62
C PRO A 55 6.11 10.74 -7.46
N TRP A 56 7.15 11.27 -6.83
CA TRP A 56 8.40 11.61 -7.52
C TRP A 56 9.34 10.40 -7.65
N ASN A 57 9.01 9.28 -6.99
CA ASN A 57 9.73 8.03 -7.19
C ASN A 57 9.23 7.39 -8.48
N HIS A 58 9.98 7.62 -9.56
CA HIS A 58 9.68 7.09 -10.89
C HIS A 58 9.39 5.58 -10.89
N VAL A 59 10.02 4.78 -10.01
CA VAL A 59 9.74 3.33 -9.91
C VAL A 59 8.30 3.07 -9.47
N LEU A 60 7.81 3.78 -8.45
CA LEU A 60 6.48 3.55 -7.89
C LEU A 60 5.36 4.07 -8.81
N VAL A 61 5.65 5.05 -9.67
CA VAL A 61 4.73 5.52 -10.72
C VAL A 61 4.76 4.62 -11.95
N THR A 62 5.94 4.16 -12.38
CA THR A 62 6.11 3.35 -13.59
C THR A 62 5.57 1.93 -13.42
N VAL A 63 5.61 1.33 -12.22
CA VAL A 63 5.12 -0.05 -12.00
C VAL A 63 3.60 -0.21 -12.29
N PRO A 64 2.70 0.62 -11.76
CA PRO A 64 1.28 0.58 -12.13
C PRO A 64 1.02 0.84 -13.61
N LEU A 65 1.72 1.81 -14.21
CA LEU A 65 1.60 2.12 -15.63
C LEU A 65 2.07 0.95 -16.51
N PHE A 66 3.14 0.26 -16.11
CA PHE A 66 3.63 -0.93 -16.80
C PHE A 66 2.64 -2.09 -16.74
N LEU A 67 2.05 -2.36 -15.56
CA LEU A 67 0.97 -3.35 -15.40
C LEU A 67 -0.26 -2.99 -16.24
N PHE A 68 -0.65 -1.72 -16.26
CA PHE A 68 -1.75 -1.21 -17.08
C PHE A 68 -1.46 -1.39 -18.57
N MET A 69 -0.28 -1.00 -19.06
CA MET A 69 0.13 -1.22 -20.45
C MET A 69 0.14 -2.70 -20.83
N GLY A 70 0.65 -3.58 -19.95
CA GLY A 70 0.62 -5.03 -20.17
C GLY A 70 -0.79 -5.66 -20.13
N SER A 71 -1.78 -4.99 -19.55
CA SER A 71 -3.18 -5.41 -19.60
C SER A 71 -3.89 -4.96 -20.90
N LEU A 72 -3.47 -3.84 -21.50
CA LEU A 72 -4.02 -3.31 -22.75
C LEU A 72 -3.48 -3.99 -24.01
N ILE A 73 -2.28 -4.56 -23.94
CA ILE A 73 -1.60 -5.24 -25.06
C ILE A 73 -2.07 -6.71 -25.19
N ARG A 74 -2.84 -7.22 -24.23
CA ARG A 74 -3.45 -8.55 -24.30
C ARG A 74 -4.77 -8.53 -25.06
#